data_AF-A0A087UV15-F1
#
_entry.id   AF-A0A087UV15-F1
#
_cell.length_a   1.000
_cell.length_b   1.000
_cell.length_c   1.000
_cell.angle_alpha   90.00
_cell.angle_beta   90.00
_cell.angle_gamma   90.00
#
_symmetry.space_group_name_H-M   'P 1'
#
loop_
_entity.id
_entity.type
_entity.pdbx_description
1 polymer ?
#
loop_
_entity_poly.entity_id
_entity_poly.type
_entity_poly.pdbx_seq_one_letter_code
_entity_poly.pdbx_strand_id
1 'polypeptide(L)'
;MAQSPEAPEPRINGDDRNTASTGESQQTAQVNADTAPVVNSEIPTTQTEDGEESQSMYTPRRARRYDDPPIFFPDVDGPNTLKRLLEMLEGKLSGEEKRNLDEIMEYLTTDGGAWALGTPHLDTISRLLNDRTLPEEVPILALKVMQAAALKEDVILLLHQDREKHHLMSYFYRIELLPEDEQAEISALMCNLCSNGSSYDWLTYISEWEEDGRPCSNSRVTVRVAVHALLSQRPDIRDRGCALVFNLALKKELFDDIATELAMAVLQFLQSQLSEELLFQSLTALLRFMCISYN
;
A
#
# COMPACT_ATOMS: atom_id res chain seq x y z
N MET A 1 -22.41 45.76 -44.88
CA MET A 1 -21.32 44.82 -45.22
C MET A 1 -20.00 45.51 -44.90
N ALA A 2 -19.23 44.95 -43.97
CA ALA A 2 -17.85 45.33 -43.67
C ALA A 2 -17.19 44.09 -43.02
N GLN A 3 -15.88 43.92 -43.19
CA GLN A 3 -15.14 42.74 -42.72
C GLN A 3 -14.46 43.01 -41.38
N SER A 4 -14.32 41.97 -40.55
CA SER A 4 -13.50 41.99 -39.33
C SER A 4 -12.18 41.27 -39.59
N PRO A 5 -11.01 41.91 -39.36
CA PRO A 5 -9.70 41.27 -39.51
C PRO A 5 -9.13 40.73 -38.18
N GLU A 6 -8.50 39.56 -38.28
CA GLU A 6 -7.29 39.03 -37.60
C GLU A 6 -6.91 39.35 -36.15
N ALA A 7 -6.23 38.37 -35.53
CA ALA A 7 -5.63 38.42 -34.21
C ALA A 7 -4.09 38.50 -34.28
N PRO A 8 -3.39 39.00 -33.24
CA PRO A 8 -1.92 39.01 -33.16
C PRO A 8 -1.35 37.87 -32.29
N GLU A 9 -0.23 37.30 -32.75
CA GLU A 9 0.58 36.32 -32.02
C GLU A 9 1.60 36.96 -31.03
N PRO A 10 2.20 36.19 -30.10
CA PRO A 10 3.00 36.72 -28.99
C PRO A 10 4.41 37.21 -29.39
N ARG A 11 5.02 38.03 -28.52
CA ARG A 11 6.39 38.53 -28.68
C ARG A 11 7.39 37.76 -27.83
N ILE A 12 8.56 37.47 -28.42
CA ILE A 12 9.76 36.97 -27.74
C ILE A 12 10.71 38.15 -27.47
N ASN A 13 11.39 38.13 -26.30
CA ASN A 13 12.66 38.78 -25.95
C ASN A 13 13.09 38.19 -24.59
N GLY A 14 14.36 38.02 -24.23
CA GLY A 14 15.59 38.26 -24.99
C GLY A 14 16.72 38.77 -24.07
N ASP A 15 17.78 37.96 -23.92
CA ASP A 15 19.11 38.30 -23.35
C ASP A 15 19.16 38.71 -21.84
N ASP A 16 20.26 38.63 -21.08
CA ASP A 16 21.63 38.18 -21.40
C ASP A 16 22.43 37.67 -20.15
N ARG A 17 23.57 36.98 -20.40
CA ARG A 17 24.85 36.84 -19.63
C ARG A 17 24.90 37.09 -18.08
N ASN A 18 25.72 36.39 -17.27
CA ASN A 18 27.18 36.22 -17.47
C ASN A 18 27.90 35.25 -16.47
N THR A 19 28.91 34.51 -16.98
CA THR A 19 30.21 34.08 -16.37
C THR A 19 30.37 33.37 -15.00
N ALA A 20 31.33 32.44 -14.96
CA ALA A 20 31.71 31.59 -13.82
C ALA A 20 32.97 32.05 -13.05
N SER A 21 33.27 31.38 -11.92
CA SER A 21 34.65 31.18 -11.42
C SER A 21 34.77 29.88 -10.61
N THR A 22 35.94 29.23 -10.69
CA THR A 22 36.35 28.07 -9.88
C THR A 22 37.08 28.48 -8.59
N GLY A 23 37.33 27.52 -7.70
CA GLY A 23 38.20 27.69 -6.52
C GLY A 23 38.36 26.41 -5.69
N GLU A 24 39.48 25.70 -5.87
CA GLU A 24 39.91 24.59 -5.00
C GLU A 24 40.83 25.10 -3.86
N SER A 25 40.93 24.36 -2.76
CA SER A 25 42.13 24.34 -1.88
C SER A 25 42.16 23.11 -0.97
N GLN A 26 43.35 22.58 -0.70
CA GLN A 26 43.63 21.45 0.20
C GLN A 26 44.62 21.87 1.32
N GLN A 27 45.05 20.88 2.11
CA GLN A 27 46.11 20.92 3.16
C GLN A 27 45.62 21.38 4.55
N THR A 28 46.19 20.92 5.67
CA THR A 28 47.46 20.18 5.87
C THR A 28 47.34 19.10 6.95
N ALA A 29 48.37 18.26 7.16
CA ALA A 29 48.38 17.17 8.15
C ALA A 29 49.64 17.17 9.06
N GLN A 30 49.49 16.71 10.30
CA GLN A 30 50.50 16.31 11.30
C GLN A 30 49.76 15.35 12.26
N VAL A 31 50.07 14.06 12.47
CA VAL A 31 51.34 13.33 12.69
C VAL A 31 52.02 13.67 14.02
N ASN A 32 51.83 12.81 15.03
CA ASN A 32 52.90 12.24 15.86
C ASN A 32 52.42 11.01 16.64
N ALA A 33 53.36 10.22 17.20
CA ALA A 33 53.12 8.94 17.85
C ALA A 33 53.90 8.81 19.19
N ASP A 34 53.84 7.61 19.80
CA ASP A 34 54.46 7.18 21.07
C ASP A 34 53.89 7.86 22.34
N THR A 35 53.81 7.23 23.53
CA THR A 35 54.40 5.95 24.02
C THR A 35 53.45 5.25 25.02
N ALA A 36 53.73 4.00 25.40
CA ALA A 36 53.07 3.24 26.49
C ALA A 36 54.14 2.60 27.43
N PRO A 37 53.86 1.69 28.40
CA PRO A 37 52.63 1.38 29.17
C PRO A 37 52.84 1.27 30.72
N VAL A 38 51.75 1.40 31.51
CA VAL A 38 51.61 0.96 32.93
C VAL A 38 50.11 0.61 33.16
N VAL A 39 49.58 -0.47 33.80
CA VAL A 39 50.05 -1.64 34.60
C VAL A 39 49.72 -1.60 36.12
N ASN A 40 48.72 -2.41 36.51
CA ASN A 40 48.35 -3.01 37.82
C ASN A 40 48.22 -2.17 39.12
N SER A 41 47.04 -2.26 39.78
CA SER A 41 46.91 -2.57 41.23
C SER A 41 45.46 -2.93 41.65
N GLU A 42 45.29 -3.48 42.86
CA GLU A 42 44.20 -4.36 43.32
C GLU A 42 43.98 -4.15 44.86
N ILE A 43 42.96 -4.60 45.62
CA ILE A 43 41.96 -5.68 45.44
C ILE A 43 40.47 -5.21 45.70
N PRO A 44 39.62 -5.56 46.72
CA PRO A 44 38.14 -5.51 46.56
C PRO A 44 37.33 -4.79 47.68
N THR A 45 36.03 -5.12 47.78
CA THR A 45 35.04 -4.90 48.88
C THR A 45 34.48 -3.47 49.06
N THR A 46 33.22 -3.29 49.47
CA THR A 46 32.26 -4.20 50.16
C THR A 46 30.96 -4.50 49.40
N GLN A 47 30.35 -5.66 49.70
CA GLN A 47 28.91 -5.89 49.46
C GLN A 47 28.07 -5.18 50.52
N THR A 48 26.91 -4.67 50.11
CA THR A 48 25.74 -4.46 50.98
C THR A 48 24.51 -4.90 50.20
N GLU A 49 23.91 -6.01 50.62
CA GLU A 49 22.61 -6.46 50.15
C GLU A 49 21.52 -5.76 50.98
N ASP A 50 20.46 -5.27 50.32
CA ASP A 50 19.07 -5.16 50.77
C ASP A 50 18.35 -4.00 50.02
N GLY A 51 17.06 -4.19 49.72
CA GLY A 51 16.21 -3.15 49.10
C GLY A 51 15.62 -3.58 47.76
N GLU A 52 14.42 -4.17 47.80
CA GLU A 52 13.68 -4.60 46.62
C GLU A 52 13.17 -3.40 45.80
N GLU A 53 13.64 -3.24 44.57
CA GLU A 53 12.78 -2.74 43.49
C GLU A 53 13.21 -3.31 42.13
N SER A 54 12.92 -4.61 41.94
CA SER A 54 13.05 -5.25 40.62
C SER A 54 11.95 -4.75 39.69
N GLN A 55 12.11 -3.53 39.18
CA GLN A 55 11.44 -3.13 37.94
C GLN A 55 11.82 -4.17 36.89
N SER A 56 10.83 -4.94 36.44
CA SER A 56 11.04 -5.97 35.42
C SER A 56 11.31 -5.28 34.10
N MET A 57 12.60 -4.98 33.86
CA MET A 57 13.10 -4.40 32.62
C MET A 57 12.63 -5.29 31.47
N TYR A 58 11.55 -4.89 30.83
CA TYR A 58 10.85 -5.68 29.82
C TYR A 58 11.66 -5.55 28.53
N THR A 59 12.82 -6.19 28.51
CA THR A 59 13.77 -6.14 27.39
C THR A 59 12.99 -6.53 26.14
N PRO A 60 12.82 -5.62 25.16
CA PRO A 60 12.03 -5.93 23.98
C PRO A 60 12.66 -7.15 23.34
N ARG A 61 11.87 -8.23 23.21
CA ARG A 61 12.35 -9.52 22.71
C ARG A 61 13.12 -9.25 21.43
N ARG A 62 14.44 -9.57 21.44
CA ARG A 62 15.40 -9.28 20.36
C ARG A 62 14.68 -9.33 19.02
N ALA A 63 14.59 -8.18 18.34
CA ALA A 63 13.74 -7.99 17.16
C ALA A 63 13.81 -9.22 16.25
N ARG A 64 12.64 -9.80 15.91
CA ARG A 64 12.57 -11.05 15.16
C ARG A 64 13.49 -10.93 13.95
N ARG A 65 14.41 -11.91 13.81
CA ARG A 65 15.52 -11.83 12.83
C ARG A 65 15.08 -12.02 11.37
N TYR A 66 13.78 -12.21 11.21
CA TYR A 66 13.01 -12.23 9.97
C TYR A 66 11.76 -11.42 10.31
N ASP A 67 11.41 -10.44 9.49
CA ASP A 67 10.06 -9.88 9.54
C ASP A 67 9.08 -10.99 9.15
N ASP A 68 7.94 -11.05 9.85
CA ASP A 68 6.90 -12.03 9.56
C ASP A 68 6.36 -11.75 8.14
N PRO A 69 6.22 -12.75 7.25
CA PRO A 69 5.89 -12.50 5.84
C PRO A 69 4.44 -12.01 5.67
N PRO A 70 4.14 -11.20 4.64
CA PRO A 70 2.78 -10.77 4.35
C PRO A 70 1.89 -11.96 3.98
N ILE A 71 0.63 -11.88 4.40
CA ILE A 71 -0.43 -12.83 4.10
C ILE A 71 -1.21 -12.32 2.89
N PHE A 72 -1.20 -13.07 1.81
CA PHE A 72 -1.85 -12.72 0.55
C PHE A 72 -2.55 -13.93 -0.07
N PHE A 73 -3.35 -13.70 -1.11
CA PHE A 73 -4.24 -14.66 -1.74
C PHE A 73 -3.78 -14.91 -3.19
N PRO A 74 -2.79 -15.79 -3.41
CA PRO A 74 -2.18 -16.01 -4.73
C PRO A 74 -3.01 -16.88 -5.68
N ASP A 75 -4.05 -17.56 -5.19
CA ASP A 75 -4.84 -18.56 -5.92
C ASP A 75 -5.84 -17.93 -6.91
N VAL A 76 -5.34 -17.10 -7.83
CA VAL A 76 -6.14 -16.30 -8.77
C VAL A 76 -5.63 -16.49 -10.21
N ASP A 77 -6.37 -17.28 -10.98
CA ASP A 77 -6.14 -17.49 -12.42
C ASP A 77 -6.57 -16.24 -13.22
N GLY A 78 -5.70 -15.22 -13.22
CA GLY A 78 -5.91 -13.94 -13.91
C GLY A 78 -6.26 -14.09 -15.40
N PRO A 79 -5.47 -14.82 -16.22
CA PRO A 79 -5.75 -15.00 -17.64
C PRO A 79 -7.11 -15.65 -17.92
N ASN A 80 -7.50 -16.70 -17.20
CA ASN A 80 -8.80 -17.34 -17.39
C ASN A 80 -9.96 -16.48 -16.86
N THR A 81 -9.74 -15.75 -15.77
CA THR A 81 -10.69 -14.75 -15.25
C THR A 81 -10.97 -13.67 -16.30
N LEU A 82 -9.91 -13.11 -16.90
CA LEU A 82 -10.01 -12.10 -17.95
C LEU A 82 -10.66 -12.65 -19.23
N LYS A 83 -10.38 -13.91 -19.59
CA LYS A 83 -11.04 -14.59 -20.70
C LYS A 83 -12.54 -14.73 -20.46
N ARG A 84 -12.97 -15.17 -19.27
CA ARG A 84 -14.39 -15.21 -18.87
C ARG A 84 -15.04 -13.82 -18.86
N LEU A 85 -14.30 -12.80 -18.46
CA LEU A 85 -14.74 -11.40 -18.47
C LEU A 85 -14.97 -10.90 -19.91
N LEU A 86 -14.05 -11.18 -20.83
CA LEU A 86 -14.19 -10.89 -22.27
C LEU A 86 -15.39 -11.61 -22.90
N GLU A 87 -15.59 -12.90 -22.58
CA GLU A 87 -16.75 -13.69 -23.03
C GLU A 87 -18.08 -13.12 -22.50
N MET A 88 -18.13 -12.67 -21.25
CA MET A 88 -19.33 -12.07 -20.61
C MET A 88 -19.70 -10.67 -21.15
N LEU A 89 -18.71 -10.00 -21.76
CA LEU A 89 -18.81 -8.63 -22.28
C LEU A 89 -18.84 -8.58 -23.83
N GLU A 90 -19.04 -9.72 -24.51
CA GLU A 90 -19.21 -9.76 -25.95
C GLU A 90 -20.33 -8.79 -26.41
N GLY A 91 -20.00 -7.92 -27.37
CA GLY A 91 -20.91 -6.87 -27.86
C GLY A 91 -21.16 -5.68 -26.91
N LYS A 92 -20.59 -5.67 -25.70
CA LYS A 92 -20.74 -4.58 -24.69
C LYS A 92 -19.49 -3.71 -24.52
N LEU A 93 -18.37 -4.12 -25.11
CA LEU A 93 -17.10 -3.38 -25.12
C LEU A 93 -16.99 -2.47 -26.34
N SER A 94 -16.37 -1.31 -26.15
CA SER A 94 -15.86 -0.49 -27.24
C SER A 94 -14.64 -1.16 -27.91
N GLY A 95 -14.31 -0.75 -29.14
CA GLY A 95 -13.11 -1.22 -29.84
C GLY A 95 -11.79 -0.73 -29.24
N GLU A 96 -11.84 0.15 -28.24
CA GLU A 96 -10.70 0.63 -27.45
C GLU A 96 -10.62 -0.14 -26.12
N GLU A 97 -11.73 -0.26 -25.39
CA GLU A 97 -11.82 -1.07 -24.16
C GLU A 97 -11.41 -2.52 -24.40
N LYS A 98 -11.78 -3.10 -25.54
CA LYS A 98 -11.33 -4.44 -25.91
C LYS A 98 -9.80 -4.51 -26.05
N ARG A 99 -9.15 -3.52 -26.67
CA ARG A 99 -7.67 -3.50 -26.78
C ARG A 99 -7.03 -3.37 -25.42
N ASN A 100 -7.54 -2.49 -24.57
CA ASN A 100 -7.04 -2.33 -23.21
C ASN A 100 -7.14 -3.65 -22.41
N LEU A 101 -8.19 -4.45 -22.61
CA LEU A 101 -8.31 -5.79 -22.00
C LEU A 101 -7.43 -6.85 -22.70
N ASP A 102 -7.24 -6.80 -24.02
CA ASP A 102 -6.30 -7.66 -24.74
C ASP A 102 -4.83 -7.36 -24.32
N GLU A 103 -4.48 -6.10 -24.03
CA GLU A 103 -3.18 -5.65 -23.53
C GLU A 103 -2.97 -6.03 -22.04
N ILE A 104 -4.02 -6.00 -21.20
CA ILE A 104 -3.98 -6.59 -19.85
C ILE A 104 -3.80 -8.12 -19.92
N MET A 105 -4.32 -8.80 -20.95
CA MET A 105 -4.09 -10.24 -21.14
C MET A 105 -2.62 -10.53 -21.47
N GLU A 106 -1.98 -9.75 -22.34
CA GLU A 106 -0.54 -9.86 -22.62
C GLU A 106 0.29 -9.61 -21.34
N TYR A 107 -0.06 -8.59 -20.56
CA TYR A 107 0.57 -8.36 -19.25
C TYR A 107 0.37 -9.52 -18.27
N LEU A 108 -0.81 -10.13 -18.19
CA LEU A 108 -1.08 -11.25 -17.27
C LEU A 108 -0.48 -12.59 -17.73
N THR A 109 0.01 -12.69 -18.96
CA THR A 109 0.57 -13.93 -19.55
C THR A 109 2.07 -13.87 -19.81
N THR A 110 2.73 -12.76 -19.46
CA THR A 110 4.18 -12.54 -19.58
C THR A 110 4.81 -12.19 -18.21
N ASP A 111 6.14 -12.24 -18.10
CA ASP A 111 6.85 -12.04 -16.82
C ASP A 111 6.90 -10.57 -16.33
N GLY A 112 6.39 -9.61 -17.10
CA GLY A 112 6.39 -8.17 -16.78
C GLY A 112 5.44 -7.41 -17.71
N GLY A 113 5.68 -6.13 -17.97
CA GLY A 113 5.00 -5.36 -19.03
C GLY A 113 4.11 -4.21 -18.56
N ALA A 114 4.04 -3.90 -17.26
CA ALA A 114 3.17 -2.86 -16.71
C ALA A 114 3.46 -1.44 -17.26
N TRP A 115 4.62 -1.24 -17.89
CA TRP A 115 4.99 0.00 -18.60
C TRP A 115 4.12 0.29 -19.85
N ALA A 116 3.48 -0.73 -20.43
CA ALA A 116 2.53 -0.57 -21.53
C ALA A 116 1.12 -0.19 -21.05
N LEU A 117 0.81 -0.48 -19.77
CA LEU A 117 -0.48 -0.17 -19.16
C LEU A 117 -0.50 1.29 -18.67
N GLY A 118 -1.66 1.93 -18.76
CA GLY A 118 -1.80 3.38 -18.60
C GLY A 118 -3.21 3.83 -18.23
N THR A 119 -3.44 5.14 -18.14
CA THR A 119 -4.76 5.72 -17.77
C THR A 119 -5.95 5.11 -18.53
N PRO A 120 -5.92 4.85 -19.86
CA PRO A 120 -7.04 4.21 -20.58
C PRO A 120 -7.41 2.81 -20.05
N HIS A 121 -6.43 2.07 -19.52
CA HIS A 121 -6.64 0.77 -18.89
C HIS A 121 -7.37 0.93 -17.54
N LEU A 122 -7.00 1.94 -16.76
CA LEU A 122 -7.67 2.28 -15.50
C LEU A 122 -9.06 2.87 -15.73
N ASP A 123 -9.27 3.71 -16.76
CA ASP A 123 -10.60 4.16 -17.19
C ASP A 123 -11.49 2.95 -17.58
N THR A 124 -10.93 1.96 -18.28
CA THR A 124 -11.63 0.72 -18.66
C THR A 124 -12.02 -0.10 -17.43
N ILE A 125 -11.07 -0.39 -16.53
CA ILE A 125 -11.33 -1.08 -15.27
C ILE A 125 -12.34 -0.30 -14.42
N SER A 126 -12.24 1.03 -14.37
CA SER A 126 -13.18 1.91 -13.69
C SER A 126 -14.62 1.76 -14.21
N ARG A 127 -14.83 1.66 -15.54
CA ARG A 127 -16.17 1.35 -16.07
C ARG A 127 -16.61 -0.05 -15.65
N LEU A 128 -15.78 -1.09 -15.79
CA LEU A 128 -16.17 -2.45 -15.41
C LEU A 128 -16.53 -2.57 -13.91
N LEU A 129 -15.85 -1.81 -13.06
CA LEU A 129 -16.15 -1.73 -11.64
C LEU A 129 -17.46 -0.96 -11.34
N ASN A 130 -17.77 0.13 -12.07
CA ASN A 130 -18.87 1.04 -11.73
C ASN A 130 -20.16 0.90 -12.57
N ASP A 131 -20.11 0.33 -13.76
CA ASP A 131 -21.25 0.28 -14.69
C ASP A 131 -22.25 -0.81 -14.30
N ARG A 132 -23.24 -0.41 -13.48
CA ARG A 132 -24.35 -1.25 -13.02
C ARG A 132 -25.38 -1.60 -14.12
N THR A 133 -25.08 -1.35 -15.40
CA THR A 133 -25.81 -1.96 -16.55
C THR A 133 -25.16 -3.24 -17.05
N LEU A 134 -23.93 -3.54 -16.61
CA LEU A 134 -23.24 -4.80 -16.84
C LEU A 134 -23.68 -5.86 -15.81
N PRO A 135 -23.47 -7.18 -16.08
CA PRO A 135 -23.77 -8.24 -15.12
C PRO A 135 -23.05 -8.06 -13.78
N GLU A 136 -23.67 -8.52 -12.69
CA GLU A 136 -23.19 -8.34 -11.32
C GLU A 136 -21.85 -9.05 -11.05
N GLU A 137 -21.47 -10.05 -11.87
CA GLU A 137 -20.16 -10.70 -11.79
C GLU A 137 -19.02 -9.89 -12.42
N VAL A 138 -19.29 -8.84 -13.19
CA VAL A 138 -18.26 -8.07 -13.91
C VAL A 138 -17.30 -7.33 -12.97
N PRO A 139 -17.73 -6.61 -11.91
CA PRO A 139 -16.82 -6.05 -10.92
C PRO A 139 -15.99 -7.11 -10.19
N ILE A 140 -16.60 -8.24 -9.84
CA ILE A 140 -15.93 -9.36 -9.15
C ILE A 140 -14.80 -9.95 -10.03
N LEU A 141 -15.06 -10.14 -11.33
CA LEU A 141 -14.05 -10.59 -12.28
C LEU A 141 -12.97 -9.53 -12.52
N ALA A 142 -13.32 -8.24 -12.63
CA ALA A 142 -12.36 -7.15 -12.76
C ALA A 142 -11.43 -7.04 -11.53
N LEU A 143 -11.97 -7.17 -10.32
CA LEU A 143 -11.19 -7.22 -9.07
C LEU A 143 -10.22 -8.40 -9.06
N LYS A 144 -10.61 -9.57 -9.59
CA LYS A 144 -9.72 -10.75 -9.71
C LYS A 144 -8.64 -10.60 -10.78
N VAL A 145 -8.94 -9.95 -11.90
CA VAL A 145 -7.93 -9.52 -12.88
C VAL A 145 -6.89 -8.61 -12.20
N MET A 146 -7.33 -7.68 -11.35
CA MET A 146 -6.43 -6.84 -10.57
C MET A 146 -5.69 -7.60 -9.44
N GLN A 147 -6.30 -8.61 -8.81
CA GLN A 147 -5.63 -9.45 -7.80
C GLN A 147 -4.45 -10.22 -8.39
N ALA A 148 -4.59 -10.75 -9.61
CA ALA A 148 -3.49 -11.38 -10.33
C ALA A 148 -2.43 -10.35 -10.76
N ALA A 149 -2.85 -9.17 -11.22
CA ALA A 149 -1.93 -8.08 -11.56
C ALA A 149 -1.08 -7.61 -10.36
N ALA A 150 -1.67 -7.56 -9.16
CA ALA A 150 -1.02 -7.12 -7.92
C ALA A 150 0.13 -8.03 -7.43
N LEU A 151 0.19 -9.28 -7.89
CA LEU A 151 1.23 -10.24 -7.54
C LEU A 151 2.53 -10.06 -8.34
N LYS A 152 2.53 -9.19 -9.38
CA LYS A 152 3.69 -8.90 -10.21
C LYS A 152 4.48 -7.70 -9.69
N GLU A 153 5.81 -7.81 -9.67
CA GLU A 153 6.71 -6.79 -9.12
C GLU A 153 6.56 -5.40 -9.80
N ASP A 154 6.24 -5.38 -11.09
CA ASP A 154 6.16 -4.14 -11.88
C ASP A 154 4.79 -3.44 -11.85
N VAL A 155 3.79 -3.99 -11.15
CA VAL A 155 2.42 -3.42 -11.07
C VAL A 155 2.38 -1.97 -10.58
N ILE A 156 3.38 -1.53 -9.82
CA ILE A 156 3.54 -0.13 -9.38
C ILE A 156 3.57 0.88 -10.53
N LEU A 157 4.02 0.47 -11.73
CA LEU A 157 4.03 1.35 -12.91
C LEU A 157 2.62 1.76 -13.34
N LEU A 158 1.65 0.85 -13.22
CA LEU A 158 0.22 1.09 -13.44
C LEU A 158 -0.42 1.85 -12.27
N LEU A 159 -0.12 1.47 -11.02
CA LEU A 159 -0.65 2.13 -9.82
C LEU A 159 -0.21 3.60 -9.71
N HIS A 160 0.97 3.95 -10.26
CA HIS A 160 1.40 5.34 -10.40
C HIS A 160 0.51 6.17 -11.34
N GLN A 161 -0.15 5.57 -12.32
CA GLN A 161 -1.11 6.27 -13.20
C GLN A 161 -2.44 6.52 -12.49
N ASP A 162 -2.82 5.67 -11.53
CA ASP A 162 -4.05 5.86 -10.73
C ASP A 162 -4.00 7.14 -9.88
N ARG A 163 -2.82 7.68 -9.58
CA ARG A 163 -2.65 8.95 -8.83
C ARG A 163 -3.23 10.20 -9.51
N GLU A 164 -3.65 10.12 -10.79
CA GLU A 164 -4.35 11.23 -11.46
C GLU A 164 -5.86 11.22 -11.13
N LYS A 165 -6.50 10.05 -11.24
CA LYS A 165 -7.98 9.90 -11.21
C LYS A 165 -8.52 9.06 -10.06
N HIS A 166 -7.65 8.43 -9.29
CA HIS A 166 -7.91 7.59 -8.12
C HIS A 166 -8.96 6.49 -8.35
N HIS A 167 -9.05 5.92 -9.57
CA HIS A 167 -10.14 5.03 -9.96
C HIS A 167 -10.29 3.80 -9.06
N LEU A 168 -9.17 3.19 -8.64
CA LEU A 168 -9.21 2.07 -7.71
C LEU A 168 -9.59 2.55 -6.30
N MET A 169 -9.00 3.66 -5.85
CA MET A 169 -9.19 4.17 -4.49
C MET A 169 -10.58 4.79 -4.23
N SER A 170 -11.17 5.53 -5.19
CA SER A 170 -12.58 5.94 -5.16
C SER A 170 -13.54 4.75 -5.17
N TYR A 171 -13.15 3.63 -5.80
CA TYR A 171 -13.94 2.40 -5.71
C TYR A 171 -13.90 1.82 -4.29
N PHE A 172 -12.69 1.62 -3.75
CA PHE A 172 -12.45 1.06 -2.42
C PHE A 172 -12.97 1.96 -1.28
N TYR A 173 -13.00 3.28 -1.48
CA TYR A 173 -13.53 4.26 -0.52
C TYR A 173 -14.99 4.00 -0.14
N ARG A 174 -15.75 3.29 -0.98
CA ARG A 174 -17.18 3.02 -0.79
C ARG A 174 -17.45 1.59 -0.28
N ILE A 175 -16.46 0.91 0.30
CA ILE A 175 -16.50 -0.51 0.70
C ILE A 175 -17.78 -0.89 1.47
N GLU A 176 -18.30 0.00 2.33
CA GLU A 176 -19.50 -0.26 3.13
C GLU A 176 -20.81 -0.30 2.31
N LEU A 177 -20.77 0.14 1.04
CA LEU A 177 -21.90 0.26 0.12
C LEU A 177 -21.88 -0.77 -1.03
N LEU A 178 -20.81 -1.57 -1.14
CA LEU A 178 -20.64 -2.56 -2.20
C LEU A 178 -21.23 -3.93 -1.79
N PRO A 179 -21.66 -4.78 -2.75
CA PRO A 179 -21.98 -6.18 -2.49
C PRO A 179 -20.87 -6.94 -1.75
N GLU A 180 -21.23 -7.87 -0.86
CA GLU A 180 -20.27 -8.61 -0.03
C GLU A 180 -19.18 -9.35 -0.82
N ASP A 181 -19.49 -9.85 -2.02
CA ASP A 181 -18.48 -10.49 -2.88
C ASP A 181 -17.47 -9.47 -3.43
N GLU A 182 -17.91 -8.26 -3.80
CA GLU A 182 -16.97 -7.18 -4.16
C GLU A 182 -16.11 -6.78 -2.95
N GLN A 183 -16.68 -6.72 -1.75
CA GLN A 183 -15.94 -6.43 -0.51
C GLN A 183 -14.86 -7.49 -0.23
N ALA A 184 -15.20 -8.78 -0.41
CA ALA A 184 -14.24 -9.88 -0.28
C ALA A 184 -13.08 -9.70 -1.28
N GLU A 185 -13.38 -9.43 -2.55
CA GLU A 185 -12.35 -9.33 -3.58
C GLU A 185 -11.51 -8.05 -3.51
N ILE A 186 -12.03 -6.94 -2.97
CA ILE A 186 -11.22 -5.76 -2.61
C ILE A 186 -10.27 -6.08 -1.45
N SER A 187 -10.76 -6.80 -0.43
CA SER A 187 -9.94 -7.16 0.74
C SER A 187 -8.76 -8.06 0.35
N ALA A 188 -8.98 -9.03 -0.54
CA ALA A 188 -7.91 -9.85 -1.10
C ALA A 188 -6.97 -9.07 -2.04
N LEU A 189 -7.49 -8.14 -2.85
CA LEU A 189 -6.67 -7.27 -3.69
C LEU A 189 -5.70 -6.42 -2.86
N MET A 190 -6.16 -5.79 -1.78
CA MET A 190 -5.27 -5.05 -0.88
C MET A 190 -4.22 -5.96 -0.22
N CYS A 191 -4.57 -7.18 0.18
CA CYS A 191 -3.60 -8.15 0.69
C CYS A 191 -2.54 -8.52 -0.36
N ASN A 192 -2.93 -8.75 -1.62
CA ASN A 192 -1.99 -9.02 -2.71
C ASN A 192 -1.08 -7.82 -2.99
N LEU A 193 -1.61 -6.59 -2.91
CA LEU A 193 -0.82 -5.36 -3.00
C LEU A 193 0.16 -5.17 -1.82
N CYS A 194 -0.06 -5.82 -0.66
CA CYS A 194 0.94 -5.89 0.42
C CYS A 194 2.09 -6.88 0.17
N SER A 195 2.02 -7.74 -0.86
CA SER A 195 3.11 -8.69 -1.17
C SER A 195 4.36 -8.00 -1.69
N ASN A 196 4.19 -6.89 -2.43
CA ASN A 196 5.26 -6.07 -2.99
C ASN A 196 5.41 -4.76 -2.21
N GLY A 197 6.64 -4.40 -1.84
CA GLY A 197 6.89 -3.20 -1.02
C GLY A 197 6.43 -1.90 -1.67
N SER A 198 6.56 -1.79 -2.99
CA SER A 198 6.20 -0.60 -3.77
C SER A 198 4.69 -0.36 -3.87
N SER A 199 3.89 -1.43 -3.98
CA SER A 199 2.42 -1.35 -3.95
C SER A 199 1.87 -1.18 -2.52
N TYR A 200 2.57 -1.68 -1.50
CA TYR A 200 2.30 -1.31 -0.11
C TYR A 200 2.44 0.21 0.07
N ASP A 201 3.54 0.80 -0.41
CA ASP A 201 3.81 2.24 -0.28
C ASP A 201 2.81 3.10 -1.07
N TRP A 202 2.14 2.52 -2.08
CA TRP A 202 1.00 3.12 -2.77
C TRP A 202 -0.32 2.99 -1.98
N LEU A 203 -0.56 1.87 -1.28
CA LEU A 203 -1.70 1.73 -0.37
C LEU A 203 -1.63 2.72 0.79
N THR A 204 -0.46 2.86 1.44
CA THR A 204 -0.27 3.79 2.57
C THR A 204 0.07 5.22 2.14
N TYR A 205 -0.14 5.57 0.86
CA TYR A 205 0.21 6.90 0.34
C TYR A 205 -0.69 8.00 0.95
N ILE A 206 -0.06 9.04 1.50
CA ILE A 206 -0.72 10.04 2.36
C ILE A 206 -1.10 11.34 1.65
N SER A 207 -0.71 11.56 0.40
CA SER A 207 -1.08 12.77 -0.34
C SER A 207 -2.60 12.91 -0.42
N GLU A 208 -3.10 14.09 -0.10
CA GLU A 208 -4.54 14.35 -0.08
C GLU A 208 -5.13 14.51 -1.48
N TRP A 209 -6.30 13.92 -1.67
CA TRP A 209 -7.19 14.08 -2.81
C TRP A 209 -8.64 14.19 -2.30
N GLU A 210 -9.62 14.48 -3.17
CA GLU A 210 -11.02 14.63 -2.76
C GLU A 210 -11.92 13.55 -3.34
N GLU A 211 -12.80 12.99 -2.50
CA GLU A 211 -13.88 12.08 -2.89
C GLU A 211 -15.20 12.61 -2.30
N ASP A 212 -16.25 12.76 -3.12
CA ASP A 212 -17.53 13.40 -2.73
C ASP A 212 -17.36 14.76 -2.00
N GLY A 213 -16.33 15.54 -2.38
CA GLY A 213 -16.00 16.83 -1.75
C GLY A 213 -15.48 16.71 -0.32
N ARG A 214 -14.89 15.57 0.05
CA ARG A 214 -14.25 15.33 1.35
C ARG A 214 -12.76 15.04 1.15
N PRO A 215 -11.86 15.61 1.97
CA PRO A 215 -10.45 15.23 1.97
C PRO A 215 -10.29 13.73 2.23
N CYS A 216 -9.48 13.07 1.41
CA CYS A 216 -9.23 11.63 1.36
C CYS A 216 -7.75 11.36 1.07
N SER A 217 -7.29 10.13 1.29
CA SER A 217 -5.96 9.66 0.88
C SER A 217 -5.97 8.14 0.74
N ASN A 218 -5.02 7.56 -0.01
CA ASN A 218 -4.93 6.11 -0.18
C ASN A 218 -4.80 5.40 1.17
N SER A 219 -4.01 5.98 2.08
CA SER A 219 -3.83 5.45 3.44
C SER A 219 -5.16 5.40 4.21
N ARG A 220 -5.97 6.46 4.13
CA ARG A 220 -7.30 6.51 4.79
C ARG A 220 -8.33 5.56 4.16
N VAL A 221 -8.27 5.34 2.85
CA VAL A 221 -9.09 4.32 2.17
C VAL A 221 -8.66 2.91 2.60
N THR A 222 -7.36 2.64 2.65
CA THR A 222 -6.80 1.34 3.08
C THR A 222 -7.18 1.00 4.52
N VAL A 223 -7.10 1.97 5.44
CA VAL A 223 -7.56 1.80 6.83
C VAL A 223 -9.06 1.51 6.89
N ARG A 224 -9.90 2.28 6.17
CA ARG A 224 -11.34 2.01 6.05
C ARG A 224 -11.62 0.56 5.61
N VAL A 225 -10.97 0.08 4.56
CA VAL A 225 -11.17 -1.29 4.05
C VAL A 225 -10.71 -2.31 5.09
N ALA A 226 -9.55 -2.10 5.73
CA ALA A 226 -9.03 -3.00 6.75
C ALA A 226 -9.96 -3.12 7.97
N VAL A 227 -10.45 -1.99 8.50
CA VAL A 227 -11.39 -1.96 9.63
C VAL A 227 -12.74 -2.56 9.26
N HIS A 228 -13.32 -2.20 8.10
CA HIS A 228 -14.59 -2.74 7.62
C HIS A 228 -14.53 -4.25 7.40
N ALA A 229 -13.46 -4.74 6.76
CA ALA A 229 -13.28 -6.17 6.52
C ALA A 229 -13.11 -6.94 7.84
N LEU A 230 -12.22 -6.48 8.74
CA LEU A 230 -11.96 -7.12 10.05
C LEU A 230 -13.22 -7.23 10.92
N LEU A 231 -14.17 -6.30 10.79
CA LEU A 231 -15.40 -6.26 11.58
C LEU A 231 -16.63 -6.81 10.82
N SER A 232 -16.42 -7.37 9.62
CA SER A 232 -17.46 -8.00 8.82
C SER A 232 -18.07 -9.22 9.50
N GLN A 233 -19.35 -9.48 9.26
CA GLN A 233 -20.03 -10.69 9.73
C GLN A 233 -19.72 -11.91 8.86
N ARG A 234 -19.28 -11.70 7.60
CA ARG A 234 -18.96 -12.79 6.66
C ARG A 234 -17.54 -13.31 6.92
N PRO A 235 -17.35 -14.61 7.24
CA PRO A 235 -16.04 -15.13 7.67
C PRO A 235 -14.93 -14.91 6.64
N ASP A 236 -15.19 -15.12 5.35
CA ASP A 236 -14.19 -14.97 4.28
C ASP A 236 -13.72 -13.52 4.08
N ILE A 237 -14.61 -12.53 4.24
CA ILE A 237 -14.23 -11.11 4.28
C ILE A 237 -13.39 -10.83 5.51
N ARG A 238 -13.79 -11.39 6.65
CA ARG A 238 -13.16 -11.16 7.96
C ARG A 238 -11.75 -11.73 8.07
N ASP A 239 -11.54 -12.91 7.49
CA ASP A 239 -10.23 -13.56 7.45
C ASP A 239 -9.27 -12.78 6.52
N ARG A 240 -9.77 -12.26 5.39
CA ARG A 240 -9.04 -11.31 4.53
C ARG A 240 -8.75 -9.98 5.25
N GLY A 241 -9.68 -9.48 6.06
CA GLY A 241 -9.49 -8.29 6.89
C GLY A 241 -8.41 -8.48 7.97
N CYS A 242 -8.38 -9.64 8.63
CA CYS A 242 -7.33 -9.99 9.59
C CYS A 242 -5.95 -10.06 8.92
N ALA A 243 -5.87 -10.67 7.72
CA ALA A 243 -4.65 -10.66 6.91
C ALA A 243 -4.20 -9.24 6.53
N LEU A 244 -5.11 -8.36 6.09
CA LEU A 244 -4.78 -6.97 5.74
C LEU A 244 -4.27 -6.16 6.94
N VAL A 245 -4.94 -6.27 8.09
CA VAL A 245 -4.52 -5.59 9.33
C VAL A 245 -3.17 -6.12 9.84
N PHE A 246 -2.92 -7.42 9.73
CA PHE A 246 -1.62 -8.02 10.00
C PHE A 246 -0.53 -7.47 9.06
N ASN A 247 -0.79 -7.40 7.76
CA ASN A 247 0.14 -6.87 6.76
C ASN A 247 0.52 -5.41 7.02
N LEU A 248 -0.46 -4.56 7.34
CA LEU A 248 -0.23 -3.17 7.71
C LEU A 248 0.70 -3.05 8.93
N ALA A 249 0.53 -3.93 9.93
CA ALA A 249 1.39 -3.98 11.11
C ALA A 249 2.83 -4.48 10.84
N LEU A 250 3.13 -5.04 9.66
CA LEU A 250 4.47 -5.50 9.32
C LEU A 250 5.46 -4.35 9.15
N LYS A 251 5.03 -3.25 8.52
CA LYS A 251 5.84 -2.04 8.33
C LYS A 251 5.76 -1.11 9.53
N LYS A 252 6.85 -0.37 9.76
CA LYS A 252 7.04 0.56 10.89
C LYS A 252 6.67 2.02 10.57
N GLU A 253 6.11 2.26 9.39
CA GLU A 253 5.95 3.58 8.78
C GLU A 253 4.47 4.03 8.75
N LEU A 254 3.62 3.35 9.52
CA LEU A 254 2.27 3.84 9.83
C LEU A 254 2.34 4.99 10.84
N PHE A 255 1.41 5.92 10.72
CA PHE A 255 1.23 7.01 11.67
C PHE A 255 0.52 6.52 12.93
N ASP A 256 0.72 7.21 14.05
CA ASP A 256 0.19 6.83 15.38
C ASP A 256 -1.35 6.81 15.44
N ASP A 257 -2.01 7.76 14.76
CA ASP A 257 -3.46 7.81 14.63
C ASP A 257 -4.01 6.57 13.90
N ILE A 258 -3.36 6.18 12.79
CA ILE A 258 -3.68 4.96 12.03
C ILE A 258 -3.40 3.69 12.86
N ALA A 259 -2.26 3.64 13.56
CA ALA A 259 -1.93 2.51 14.44
C ALA A 259 -2.94 2.38 15.58
N THR A 260 -3.41 3.49 16.14
CA THR A 260 -4.45 3.55 17.18
C THR A 260 -5.81 3.09 16.64
N GLU A 261 -6.23 3.57 15.46
CA GLU A 261 -7.51 3.15 14.84
C GLU A 261 -7.54 1.64 14.54
N LEU A 262 -6.47 1.12 13.94
CA LEU A 262 -6.33 -0.31 13.67
C LEU A 262 -6.24 -1.14 14.96
N ALA A 263 -5.54 -0.67 15.99
CA ALA A 263 -5.50 -1.32 17.30
C ALA A 263 -6.89 -1.37 17.97
N MET A 264 -7.69 -0.31 17.86
CA MET A 264 -9.08 -0.31 18.35
C MET A 264 -9.95 -1.32 17.60
N ALA A 265 -9.83 -1.41 16.27
CA ALA A 265 -10.55 -2.41 15.49
C ALA A 265 -10.14 -3.86 15.88
N VAL A 266 -8.85 -4.11 16.12
CA VAL A 266 -8.37 -5.41 16.63
C VAL A 266 -8.94 -5.71 18.03
N LEU A 267 -8.95 -4.73 18.94
CA LEU A 267 -9.54 -4.90 20.28
C LEU A 267 -11.07 -5.15 20.26
N GLN A 268 -11.77 -4.70 19.21
CA GLN A 268 -13.16 -5.06 18.97
C GLN A 268 -13.29 -6.49 18.39
N PHE A 269 -12.47 -6.85 17.39
CA PHE A 269 -12.46 -8.17 16.77
C PHE A 269 -12.15 -9.31 17.77
N LEU A 270 -11.20 -9.07 18.69
CA LEU A 270 -10.80 -9.99 19.77
C LEU A 270 -11.92 -10.30 20.80
N GLN A 271 -13.07 -9.60 20.74
CA GLN A 271 -14.24 -9.91 21.58
C GLN A 271 -15.11 -11.05 20.98
N SER A 272 -14.82 -11.46 19.74
CA SER A 272 -15.50 -12.57 19.06
C SER A 272 -14.76 -13.91 19.24
N GLN A 273 -15.41 -15.02 18.89
CA GLN A 273 -14.78 -16.35 18.96
C GLN A 273 -13.91 -16.59 17.72
N LEU A 274 -12.59 -16.53 17.90
CA LEU A 274 -11.60 -16.67 16.82
C LEU A 274 -11.01 -18.08 16.73
N SER A 275 -10.40 -18.39 15.57
CA SER A 275 -9.44 -19.48 15.45
C SER A 275 -8.10 -19.08 16.07
N GLU A 276 -7.25 -20.08 16.38
CA GLU A 276 -5.89 -19.85 16.91
C GLU A 276 -5.03 -18.99 15.96
N GLU A 277 -5.20 -19.18 14.65
CA GLU A 277 -4.50 -18.44 13.62
C GLU A 277 -4.90 -16.96 13.57
N LEU A 278 -6.20 -16.66 13.51
CA LEU A 278 -6.71 -15.28 13.51
C LEU A 278 -6.35 -14.57 14.83
N LEU A 279 -6.38 -15.29 15.95
CA LEU A 279 -5.95 -14.79 17.25
C LEU A 279 -4.44 -14.47 17.27
N PHE A 280 -3.59 -15.34 16.72
CA PHE A 280 -2.15 -15.10 16.62
C PHE A 280 -1.81 -13.90 15.72
N GLN A 281 -2.46 -13.80 14.56
CA GLN A 281 -2.32 -12.67 13.64
C GLN A 281 -2.73 -11.37 14.33
N SER A 282 -3.93 -11.34 14.93
CA SER A 282 -4.48 -10.18 15.65
C SER A 282 -3.60 -9.71 16.81
N LEU A 283 -3.13 -10.63 17.66
CA LEU A 283 -2.26 -10.29 18.79
C LEU A 283 -0.87 -9.83 18.32
N THR A 284 -0.37 -10.36 17.21
CA THR A 284 0.89 -9.90 16.60
C THR A 284 0.75 -8.50 16.02
N ALA A 285 -0.36 -8.22 15.32
CA ALA A 285 -0.68 -6.89 14.81
C ALA A 285 -0.84 -5.86 15.93
N LEU A 286 -1.62 -6.18 16.97
CA LEU A 286 -1.83 -5.32 18.14
C LEU A 286 -0.52 -4.96 18.85
N LEU A 287 0.36 -5.95 19.07
CA LEU A 287 1.68 -5.71 19.65
C LEU A 287 2.54 -4.77 18.77
N ARG A 288 2.48 -4.95 17.45
CA ARG A 288 3.20 -4.12 16.48
C ARG A 288 2.66 -2.68 16.46
N PHE A 289 1.35 -2.46 16.48
CA PHE A 289 0.74 -1.13 16.62
C PHE A 289 1.09 -0.47 17.94
N MET A 290 1.03 -1.20 19.06
CA MET A 290 1.48 -0.69 20.38
C MET A 290 2.96 -0.29 20.39
N CYS A 291 3.81 -0.95 19.59
CA CYS A 291 5.21 -0.55 19.40
C CYS A 291 5.38 0.65 18.45
N ILE A 292 4.40 1.00 17.62
CA ILE A 292 4.42 2.23 16.82
C ILE A 292 4.02 3.41 17.72
N SER A 293 2.86 3.33 18.37
CA SER A 293 2.30 4.34 19.29
C SER A 293 3.09 4.62 20.59
N TYR A 294 4.28 4.03 20.76
CA TYR A 294 5.15 4.23 21.92
C TYR A 294 6.43 5.03 21.60
N ASN A 295 6.77 5.23 20.31
CA ASN A 295 8.00 5.90 19.86
C ASN A 295 7.77 7.33 19.39
#